data_AF-H0HWP9-F1
#
_entry.id   AF-H0HWP9-F1
#
_cell.length_a   1.000
_cell.length_b   1.000
_cell.length_c   1.000
_cell.angle_alpha   90.00
_cell.angle_beta   90.00
_cell.angle_gamma   90.00
#
_symmetry.space_group_name_H-M   'P 1'
#
loop_
_entity.id
_entity.type
_entity.pdbx_description
1 polymer ?
#
loop_
_entity_poly.entity_id
_entity_poly.type
_entity_poly.pdbx_seq_one_letter_code
_entity_poly.pdbx_strand_id
1 'polypeptide(L)'
;MTRIHFTPTSCSWLNAVEGFFAKLTRRRLKHGVFHSVVDLQAAINRFIREYNADNPQPFIWKANPDDIIAARNRGFQTLESIH
;
A
#
# COMPACT_ATOMS: atom_id res chain seq x y z
N MET A 1 -13.72 -8.59 19.34
CA MET A 1 -12.27 -8.72 19.61
C MET A 1 -11.54 -8.62 18.29
N THR A 2 -10.99 -7.45 17.96
CA THR A 2 -10.38 -7.17 16.65
C THR A 2 -8.93 -7.66 16.65
N ARG A 3 -8.58 -8.63 15.80
CA ARG A 3 -7.21 -9.13 15.66
C ARG A 3 -6.42 -8.17 14.75
N ILE A 4 -5.37 -7.57 15.27
CA ILE A 4 -4.43 -6.78 14.47
C ILE A 4 -3.50 -7.74 13.74
N HIS A 5 -3.51 -7.70 12.40
CA HIS A 5 -2.58 -8.46 11.58
C HIS A 5 -1.37 -7.58 11.26
N PHE A 6 -0.21 -7.94 11.80
CA PHE A 6 1.04 -7.21 11.55
C PHE A 6 1.57 -7.55 10.16
N THR A 7 1.92 -6.54 9.37
CA THR A 7 2.59 -6.74 8.08
C THR A 7 4.08 -7.00 8.37
N PRO A 8 4.65 -8.14 7.94
CA PRO A 8 6.06 -8.43 8.21
C PRO A 8 6.98 -7.36 7.61
N THR A 9 8.16 -7.17 8.21
CA THR A 9 9.21 -6.32 7.63
C THR A 9 9.49 -6.74 6.19
N SER A 10 9.67 -5.76 5.28
CA SER A 10 9.81 -5.93 3.82
C SER A 10 8.55 -6.39 3.05
N CYS A 11 7.38 -6.45 3.69
CA CYS A 11 6.09 -6.76 3.05
C CYS A 11 5.21 -5.52 2.78
N SER A 12 5.82 -4.36 2.53
CA SER A 12 5.09 -3.10 2.28
C SER A 12 4.13 -3.21 1.07
N TRP A 13 4.48 -4.07 0.10
CA TRP A 13 3.66 -4.40 -1.06
C TRP A 13 2.35 -5.15 -0.74
N LEU A 14 2.21 -5.74 0.46
CA LEU A 14 0.96 -6.31 0.97
C LEU A 14 0.05 -5.26 1.63
N ASN A 15 0.55 -4.04 1.83
CA ASN A 15 -0.18 -3.01 2.56
C ASN A 15 -1.10 -2.21 1.61
N ALA A 16 -2.40 -2.50 1.67
CA ALA A 16 -3.41 -1.77 0.89
C ALA A 16 -3.43 -0.26 1.19
N VAL A 17 -3.02 0.14 2.39
CA VAL A 17 -2.90 1.54 2.81
C VAL A 17 -1.82 2.27 2.01
N GLU A 18 -0.65 1.66 1.82
CA GLU A 18 0.42 2.22 0.99
C GLU A 18 0.00 2.37 -0.46
N GLY A 19 -0.67 1.36 -1.01
CA GLY A 19 -1.22 1.42 -2.37
C GLY A 19 -2.26 2.53 -2.55
N PHE A 20 -3.10 2.76 -1.55
CA PHE A 20 -4.05 3.86 -1.54
C PHE A 20 -3.34 5.23 -1.57
N PHE A 21 -2.38 5.45 -0.68
CA PHE A 21 -1.64 6.71 -0.63
C PHE A 21 -0.80 6.98 -1.88
N ALA A 22 -0.24 5.93 -2.49
CA ALA A 22 0.44 6.06 -3.78
C ALA A 22 -0.52 6.54 -4.88
N LYS A 23 -1.76 6.03 -4.93
CA LYS A 23 -2.78 6.48 -5.89
C LYS A 23 -3.24 7.91 -5.63
N LEU A 24 -3.55 8.26 -4.38
CA LEU A 24 -3.90 9.64 -3.99
C LEU A 24 -2.81 10.61 -4.42
N THR A 25 -1.56 10.27 -4.11
CA THR A 25 -0.40 11.11 -4.46
C THR A 25 -0.29 11.30 -5.96
N ARG A 26 -0.30 10.22 -6.74
CA ARG A 26 -0.15 10.29 -8.21
C ARG A 26 -1.31 11.03 -8.89
N ARG A 27 -2.55 10.82 -8.44
CA ARG A 27 -3.75 11.32 -9.14
C ARG A 27 -4.19 12.71 -8.70
N ARG A 28 -3.89 13.13 -7.47
CA ARG A 28 -4.40 14.39 -6.90
C ARG A 28 -3.32 15.31 -6.34
N LEU A 29 -2.27 14.78 -5.70
CA LEU A 29 -1.31 15.62 -4.99
C LEU A 29 -0.11 16.04 -5.86
N LYS A 30 0.45 15.13 -6.67
CA LYS A 30 1.71 15.35 -7.42
C LYS A 30 1.65 16.54 -8.39
N HIS A 31 0.47 16.84 -8.92
CA HIS A 31 0.24 17.93 -9.87
C HIS A 31 -0.84 18.92 -9.37
N GLY A 32 -1.24 18.82 -8.10
CA GLY A 32 -2.23 19.70 -7.49
C GLY A 32 -1.57 20.99 -7.01
N VAL A 33 -2.18 22.13 -7.33
CA VAL A 33 -1.84 23.43 -6.74
C VAL A 33 -2.91 23.78 -5.73
N PHE A 34 -2.52 24.03 -4.49
CA PHE A 34 -3.42 24.33 -3.38
C PHE A 34 -3.03 25.66 -2.76
N HIS A 35 -3.98 26.58 -2.62
CA HIS A 35 -3.73 27.92 -2.11
C HIS A 35 -3.91 28.01 -0.59
N SER A 36 -4.46 26.95 0.02
CA SER A 36 -4.65 26.83 1.46
C SER A 36 -4.66 25.37 1.91
N VAL A 37 -4.50 25.17 3.23
CA VAL A 37 -4.68 23.85 3.86
C VAL A 37 -6.12 23.35 3.69
N VAL A 38 -7.10 24.26 3.72
CA VAL A 38 -8.52 23.93 3.53
C VAL A 38 -8.75 23.38 2.12
N ASP A 39 -8.13 23.96 1.10
CA ASP A 39 -8.23 23.47 -0.28
C ASP A 39 -7.64 22.06 -0.42
N LEU A 40 -6.48 21.81 0.20
CA LEU A 40 -5.86 20.49 0.22
C LEU A 40 -6.77 19.46 0.91
N GLN A 41 -7.33 19.80 2.08
CA GLN A 41 -8.26 18.94 2.80
C GLN A 41 -9.50 18.64 1.95
N ALA A 42 -10.08 19.64 1.29
CA ALA A 42 -11.21 19.46 0.40
C ALA A 42 -10.88 18.50 -0.76
N ALA A 43 -9.71 18.64 -1.37
CA ALA A 43 -9.24 17.77 -2.44
C ALA A 43 -9.04 16.32 -1.99
N ILE A 44 -8.46 16.10 -0.81
CA ILE A 44 -8.28 14.77 -0.22
C ILE A 44 -9.64 14.13 0.09
N ASN A 45 -10.53 14.84 0.76
CA ASN A 45 -11.86 14.33 1.12
C ASN A 45 -12.69 13.99 -0.12
N ARG A 46 -12.58 14.81 -1.16
CA ARG A 46 -13.20 14.53 -2.46
C ARG A 46 -12.64 13.26 -3.09
N PHE A 47 -11.32 13.08 -3.11
CA PHE A 47 -10.70 11.85 -3.61
C PHE A 47 -11.16 10.61 -2.85
N ILE A 48 -11.27 10.68 -1.52
CA ILE A 48 -11.74 9.57 -0.68
C ILE A 48 -13.17 9.18 -1.10
N ARG A 49 -14.07 10.15 -1.24
CA ARG A 49 -15.46 9.89 -1.67
C ARG A 49 -15.51 9.24 -3.05
N GLU A 50 -14.83 9.83 -4.03
CA GLU A 50 -14.78 9.31 -5.41
C GLU A 50 -14.19 7.89 -5.44
N TYR A 51 -13.06 7.67 -4.75
CA TYR A 51 -12.40 6.37 -4.71
C TYR A 51 -13.30 5.28 -4.11
N ASN A 52 -14.03 5.60 -3.03
CA ASN A 52 -14.92 4.65 -2.37
C ASN A 52 -16.23 4.41 -3.13
N ALA A 53 -16.75 5.42 -3.84
CA ALA A 53 -18.00 5.31 -4.59
C ALA A 53 -17.79 4.61 -5.95
N ASP A 54 -16.77 5.02 -6.70
CA ASP A 54 -16.62 4.63 -8.11
C ASP A 54 -15.73 3.40 -8.29
N ASN A 55 -14.88 3.09 -7.31
CA ASN A 55 -13.83 2.10 -7.51
C ASN A 55 -13.47 1.31 -6.23
N PRO A 56 -14.46 0.63 -5.59
CA PRO A 56 -14.18 -0.36 -4.54
C PRO A 56 -13.51 -1.59 -5.16
N GLN A 57 -12.27 -1.43 -5.61
CA GLN A 57 -11.48 -2.52 -6.16
C GLN A 57 -10.91 -3.30 -4.98
N PRO A 58 -11.25 -4.59 -4.83
CA PRO A 58 -10.50 -5.44 -3.94
C PRO A 58 -9.03 -5.38 -4.36
N PHE A 59 -8.13 -5.35 -3.37
CA PHE A 59 -6.71 -5.38 -3.65
C PHE A 59 -6.38 -6.72 -4.30
N ILE A 60 -6.13 -6.72 -5.61
CA ILE A 60 -5.77 -7.94 -6.33
C ILE A 60 -4.30 -8.21 -6.08
N TRP A 61 -4.08 -9.30 -5.34
CA TRP A 61 -2.76 -9.80 -5.05
C TRP A 61 -2.17 -10.47 -6.30
N LYS A 62 -1.09 -9.89 -6.84
CA LYS A 62 -0.46 -10.34 -8.09
C LYS A 62 0.79 -11.19 -7.90
N ALA A 63 1.36 -11.20 -6.70
CA ALA A 63 2.51 -12.03 -6.41
C ALA A 63 2.06 -13.48 -6.24
N ASN A 64 2.91 -14.46 -6.54
CA ASN A 64 2.64 -15.87 -6.32
C ASN A 64 3.12 -16.27 -4.91
N PRO A 65 2.35 -16.99 -4.08
CA PRO A 65 2.75 -17.28 -2.70
C PRO A 65 4.02 -18.11 -2.66
N ASP A 66 4.12 -19.05 -3.59
CA ASP A 66 5.21 -20.02 -3.64
C ASP A 66 6.52 -19.31 -3.96
N ASP A 67 6.51 -18.33 -4.85
CA ASP A 67 7.69 -17.53 -5.20
C ASP A 67 8.20 -16.73 -4.00
N ILE A 68 7.29 -16.19 -3.18
CA ILE A 68 7.63 -15.43 -1.97
C ILE A 68 8.20 -16.35 -0.90
N ILE A 69 7.57 -17.51 -0.68
CA ILE A 69 8.05 -18.50 0.29
C ILE A 69 9.44 -19.00 -0.12
N ALA A 70 9.64 -19.28 -1.41
CA ALA A 70 10.93 -19.70 -1.94
C ALA A 70 11.99 -18.61 -1.76
N ALA A 71 11.67 -17.34 -2.05
CA ALA A 71 12.58 -16.21 -1.84
C ALA A 71 12.96 -16.03 -0.36
N ARG A 72 11.99 -16.14 0.55
CA ARG A 72 12.22 -16.12 1.99
C ARG A 72 13.20 -17.22 2.40
N ASN A 73 12.95 -18.46 1.99
CA ASN A 73 13.77 -19.61 2.39
C ASN A 73 15.22 -19.48 1.89
N ARG A 74 15.42 -18.98 0.65
CA ARG A 74 16.77 -18.66 0.16
C ARG A 74 17.49 -17.65 1.04
N GLY A 75 16.79 -16.60 1.48
CA GLY A 75 17.35 -15.59 2.39
C GLY A 75 17.82 -16.18 3.71
N PHE A 76 17.02 -17.07 4.32
CA PHE A 76 17.40 -17.78 5.55
C PHE A 76 18.60 -18.71 5.33
N GLN A 77 18.65 -19.46 4.23
CA GLN A 77 19.80 -20.32 3.90
C GLN A 77 21.09 -19.52 3.76
N THR A 78 21.05 -18.37 3.09
CA THR A 78 22.23 -17.50 2.99
C THR A 78 22.67 -17.02 4.38
N LEU A 79 21.74 -16.58 5.24
CA LEU A 79 22.06 -16.14 6.60
C LEU A 79 22.70 -17.24 7.45
N GLU A 80 22.19 -18.47 7.36
CA GLU A 80 22.77 -19.62 8.06
C GLU A 80 24.16 -19.99 7.55
N SER A 81 24.45 -19.81 6.25
CA SER A 81 25.76 -20.11 5.67
C SER A 81 26.88 -19.10 6.03
N ILE A 82 26.52 -17.96 6.62
CA ILE A 82 27.46 -16.90 7.04
C ILE A 82 27.88 -17.08 8.52
N HIS A 83 27.22 -18.00 9.24
CA HIS A 83 27.62 -18.47 10.57
C HIS A 83 28.40 -19.79 10.48
#